data_AF-A0A8J2Z3W9-F1
#
_entry.id   AF-A0A8J2Z3W9-F1
#
_cell.length_a   1.000
_cell.length_b   1.000
_cell.length_c   1.000
_cell.angle_alpha   90.00
_cell.angle_beta   90.00
_cell.angle_gamma   90.00
#
_symmetry.space_group_name_H-M   'P 1'
#
loop_
_entity.id
_entity.type
_entity.pdbx_description
1 polymer ?
#
loop_
_entity_poly.entity_id
_entity_poly.type
_entity_poly.pdbx_seq_one_letter_code
_entity_poly.pdbx_strand_id
1 'polypeptide(L)'
;MHESTDSKLEALKPNIVKELNQRYHEKFKVIKGKYNAQSKTYSFIVETDSMPDEQFTVITDLMGKGAFVSNFLQTRQAIESAKLVESYFKGVARDYKASFSGASISPLELPKHQKYLSKVALDNLHSQALPLDKWMQTSHQTMKFGGTIKINIKETPENILKVLEAVYLLNHHLLSADFFSYAIGIQLMDLPAKPQFVTFPLSYEIFVRQQGWETNKYTWAIIDIYECTINGVKRECYGQPNIPKYANIGKNIKSPLDVAQYFKFIPRKPAKYDSLVYGEQDSWVITRRAKLSDSKWLIDTPMYQQIKDIYNKQ
;
A
#
# COMPACT_ATOMS: atom_id res chain seq x y z
N MET A 1 18.35 17.18 33.53
CA MET A 1 16.98 16.91 33.06
C MET A 1 16.30 16.07 34.13
N HIS A 2 15.43 16.68 34.93
CA HIS A 2 14.62 15.92 35.87
C HIS A 2 13.44 15.31 35.11
N GLU A 3 13.44 13.99 34.98
CA GLU A 3 12.22 13.22 34.72
C GLU A 3 11.30 13.38 35.94
N SER A 4 10.48 14.43 35.94
CA SER A 4 9.31 14.47 36.79
C SER A 4 8.30 13.52 36.16
N THR A 5 8.19 12.31 36.69
CA THR A 5 7.13 11.36 36.33
C THR A 5 5.79 12.02 36.73
N ASP A 6 5.06 12.53 35.75
CA ASP A 6 3.73 13.12 35.98
C ASP A 6 2.83 12.05 36.59
N SER A 7 2.51 12.18 37.89
CA SER A 7 1.75 11.18 38.64
C SER A 7 0.37 10.91 38.02
N LYS A 8 -0.20 11.89 37.31
CA LYS A 8 -1.44 11.71 36.56
C LYS A 8 -1.23 10.80 35.34
N LEU A 9 -0.09 10.91 34.68
CA LEU A 9 0.25 10.12 33.50
C LEU A 9 0.43 8.64 33.86
N GLU A 10 1.14 8.35 34.95
CA GLU A 10 1.30 6.97 35.44
C GLU A 10 -0.04 6.36 35.87
N ALA A 11 -0.90 7.14 36.52
CA ALA A 11 -2.24 6.69 36.93
C ALA A 11 -3.16 6.38 35.73
N LEU A 12 -2.93 6.98 34.56
CA LEU A 12 -3.72 6.73 33.36
C LEU A 12 -3.33 5.44 32.63
N LYS A 13 -2.09 4.97 32.72
CA LYS A 13 -1.59 3.83 31.93
C LYS A 13 -2.45 2.56 32.06
N PRO A 14 -2.90 2.11 33.26
CA PRO A 14 -3.72 0.91 33.38
C PRO A 14 -5.08 1.03 32.69
N ASN A 15 -5.69 2.23 32.71
CA ASN A 15 -6.97 2.48 32.04
C ASN A 15 -6.82 2.42 30.52
N ILE A 16 -5.72 2.97 29.98
CA ILE A 16 -5.41 2.90 28.54
C ILE A 16 -5.22 1.44 28.10
N VAL A 17 -4.46 0.65 28.86
CA VAL A 17 -4.28 -0.79 28.57
C VAL A 17 -5.63 -1.52 28.63
N LYS A 18 -6.45 -1.26 29.65
CA LYS A 18 -7.78 -1.88 29.77
C LYS A 18 -8.67 -1.55 28.57
N GLU A 19 -8.74 -0.29 28.17
CA GLU A 19 -9.55 0.15 27.04
C GLU A 19 -9.07 -0.46 25.71
N LEU A 20 -7.76 -0.45 25.46
CA LEU A 20 -7.15 -1.09 24.30
C LEU A 20 -7.45 -2.59 24.24
N ASN A 21 -7.27 -3.30 25.35
CA ASN A 21 -7.52 -4.74 25.40
C ASN A 21 -8.99 -5.08 25.17
N GLN A 22 -9.91 -4.28 25.71
CA GLN A 22 -11.34 -4.46 25.50
C GLN A 22 -11.75 -4.17 24.06
N ARG A 23 -11.17 -3.13 23.45
CA ARG A 23 -11.53 -2.66 22.10
C ARG A 23 -10.95 -3.52 20.99
N TYR A 24 -9.73 -4.00 21.14
CA TYR A 24 -9.01 -4.72 20.08
C TYR A 24 -8.85 -6.22 20.35
N HIS A 25 -9.31 -6.71 21.50
CA HIS A 25 -9.24 -8.12 21.89
C HIS A 25 -7.81 -8.68 21.90
N GLU A 26 -6.81 -7.82 22.15
CA GLU A 26 -5.39 -8.14 22.19
C GLU A 26 -4.75 -7.57 23.47
N LYS A 27 -3.57 -8.05 23.86
CA LYS A 27 -2.85 -7.54 25.04
C LYS A 27 -1.94 -6.37 24.65
N PHE A 28 -2.10 -5.24 25.33
CA PHE A 28 -1.26 -4.06 25.15
C PHE A 28 -0.42 -3.73 26.38
N LYS A 29 0.71 -3.09 26.12
CA LYS A 29 1.58 -2.50 27.14
C LYS A 29 1.88 -1.06 26.80
N VAL A 30 1.79 -0.16 27.77
CA VAL A 30 2.24 1.24 27.61
C VAL A 30 3.73 1.32 27.88
N ILE A 31 4.47 1.90 26.93
CA ILE A 31 5.93 2.09 27.01
C ILE A 31 6.26 3.46 27.57
N LYS A 32 5.64 4.50 27.02
CA LYS A 32 5.82 5.89 27.45
C LYS A 32 4.54 6.67 27.22
N GLY A 33 4.35 7.74 27.99
CA GLY A 33 3.30 8.71 27.73
C GLY A 33 3.85 10.13 27.81
N LYS A 34 3.12 11.06 27.18
CA LYS A 34 3.36 12.50 27.30
C LYS A 34 2.03 13.26 27.37
N TYR A 35 2.01 14.37 28.09
CA TYR A 35 0.93 15.33 28.03
C TYR A 35 1.29 16.47 27.06
N ASN A 36 0.36 16.83 26.17
CA ASN A 36 0.49 18.00 25.31
C ASN A 36 -0.38 19.13 25.85
N ALA A 37 0.25 20.17 26.39
CA ALA A 37 -0.44 21.32 26.96
C ALA A 37 -1.21 22.16 25.92
N GLN A 38 -0.77 22.17 24.66
CA GLN A 38 -1.41 22.96 23.60
C GLN A 38 -2.73 22.31 23.17
N SER A 39 -2.74 21.00 22.95
CA SER A 39 -3.95 20.25 22.57
C SER A 39 -4.76 19.76 23.78
N LYS A 40 -4.23 19.90 25.00
CA LYS A 40 -4.79 19.36 26.25
C LYS A 40 -5.09 17.85 26.17
N THR A 41 -4.20 17.11 25.53
CA THR A 41 -4.34 15.65 25.32
C THR A 41 -3.15 14.88 25.87
N TYR A 42 -3.39 13.65 26.29
CA TYR A 42 -2.36 12.68 26.56
C TYR A 42 -2.07 11.86 25.30
N SER A 43 -0.79 11.57 25.05
CA SER A 43 -0.36 10.64 24.02
C SER A 43 0.45 9.53 24.64
N PHE A 44 0.10 8.29 24.35
CA PHE A 44 0.81 7.09 24.81
C PHE A 44 1.41 6.37 23.63
N ILE A 45 2.61 5.84 23.81
CA ILE A 45 3.20 4.84 22.93
C ILE A 45 2.95 3.49 23.56
N VAL A 46 2.36 2.58 22.80
CA VAL A 46 1.97 1.25 23.24
C VAL A 46 2.52 0.19 22.29
N GLU A 47 2.71 -1.01 22.81
CA GLU A 47 3.15 -2.21 22.08
C GLU A 47 2.15 -3.34 22.34
N THR A 48 2.10 -4.33 21.44
CA THR A 48 1.31 -5.55 21.61
C THR A 48 2.10 -6.79 21.19
N ASP A 49 1.81 -7.92 21.82
CA ASP A 49 2.49 -9.20 21.56
C ASP A 49 2.27 -9.72 20.13
N SER A 50 1.17 -9.33 19.48
CA SER A 50 0.84 -9.75 18.11
C SER A 50 1.74 -9.09 17.05
N MET A 51 2.37 -7.97 17.40
CA MET A 51 3.25 -7.17 16.53
C MET A 51 4.49 -6.76 17.31
N PRO A 52 5.39 -7.71 17.60
CA PRO A 52 6.66 -7.38 18.24
C PRO A 52 7.42 -6.37 17.38
N ASP A 53 8.14 -5.47 18.04
CA ASP A 53 8.94 -4.39 17.44
C ASP A 53 8.15 -3.21 16.84
N GLU A 54 6.81 -3.23 16.88
CA GLU A 54 5.97 -2.13 16.43
C GLU A 54 5.42 -1.30 17.59
N GLN A 55 5.50 0.02 17.44
CA GLN A 55 5.01 1.00 18.42
C GLN A 55 3.82 1.78 17.88
N PHE A 56 2.72 1.76 18.63
CA PHE A 56 1.47 2.41 18.26
C PHE A 56 1.26 3.68 19.10
N THR A 57 0.73 4.71 18.47
CA THR A 57 0.37 5.95 19.16
C THR A 57 -1.11 5.93 19.50
N VAL A 58 -1.40 6.24 20.75
CA VAL A 58 -2.74 6.40 21.31
C VAL A 58 -2.86 7.83 21.79
N ILE A 59 -3.91 8.55 21.37
CA ILE A 59 -4.20 9.92 21.78
C ILE A 59 -5.56 9.94 22.47
N THR A 60 -5.62 10.61 23.61
CA THR A 60 -6.83 10.72 24.41
C THR A 60 -6.88 12.03 25.19
N ASP A 61 -8.07 12.54 25.46
CA ASP A 61 -8.31 13.77 26.20
C ASP A 61 -8.53 13.54 27.72
N LEU A 62 -8.55 12.27 28.18
CA LEU A 62 -9.32 11.80 29.34
C LEU A 62 -9.28 12.66 30.62
N MET A 63 -10.15 13.68 30.63
CA MET A 63 -10.78 14.31 31.80
C MET A 63 -12.19 13.73 32.10
N GLY A 64 -12.49 12.52 31.64
CA GLY A 64 -13.62 11.72 32.14
C GLY A 64 -14.85 11.52 31.25
N LYS A 65 -14.84 11.91 29.96
CA LYS A 65 -15.96 11.61 29.02
C LYS A 65 -15.58 11.43 27.53
N GLY A 66 -14.30 11.40 27.17
CA GLY A 66 -13.89 11.79 25.81
C GLY A 66 -13.24 10.73 24.93
N ALA A 67 -12.96 11.17 23.70
CA ALA A 67 -12.66 10.36 22.52
C ALA A 67 -11.26 9.73 22.57
N PHE A 68 -11.18 8.49 22.09
CA PHE A 68 -9.96 7.71 21.98
C PHE A 68 -9.61 7.49 20.51
N VAL A 69 -8.40 7.88 20.11
CA VAL A 69 -7.87 7.63 18.76
C VAL A 69 -6.57 6.84 18.87
N SER A 70 -6.48 5.75 18.13
CA SER A 70 -5.29 4.93 18.03
C SER A 70 -5.04 4.60 16.56
N ASN A 71 -3.78 4.59 16.17
CA ASN A 71 -3.37 4.16 14.83
C ASN A 71 -3.23 2.63 14.71
N PHE A 72 -3.49 1.86 15.77
CA PHE A 72 -3.25 0.41 15.81
C PHE A 72 -3.87 -0.33 14.62
N LEU A 73 -5.18 -0.21 14.39
CA LEU A 73 -5.85 -0.94 13.31
C LEU A 73 -5.34 -0.54 11.92
N GLN A 74 -5.02 0.75 11.72
CA GLN A 74 -4.45 1.23 10.47
C GLN A 74 -3.06 0.63 10.23
N THR A 75 -2.21 0.64 11.26
CA THR A 75 -0.85 0.06 11.18
C THR A 75 -0.92 -1.46 10.98
N ARG A 76 -1.77 -2.16 11.73
CA ARG A 76 -1.97 -3.61 11.58
C ARG A 76 -2.41 -3.96 10.17
N GLN A 77 -3.43 -3.28 9.65
CA GLN A 77 -3.90 -3.48 8.28
C GLN A 77 -2.78 -3.26 7.26
N ALA A 78 -1.98 -2.19 7.42
CA ALA A 78 -0.87 -1.93 6.52
C ALA A 78 0.20 -3.04 6.56
N ILE A 79 0.55 -3.53 7.76
CA ILE A 79 1.53 -4.59 7.95
C ILE A 79 1.04 -5.92 7.38
N GLU A 80 -0.19 -6.31 7.70
CA GLU A 80 -0.79 -7.56 7.21
C GLU A 80 -0.94 -7.53 5.68
N SER A 81 -1.37 -6.40 5.12
CA SER A 81 -1.51 -6.22 3.68
C SER A 81 -0.16 -6.26 2.98
N ALA A 82 0.86 -5.61 3.55
CA ALA A 82 2.21 -5.67 3.02
C ALA A 82 2.76 -7.10 3.05
N LYS A 83 2.60 -7.83 4.16
CA LYS A 83 3.03 -9.24 4.28
C LYS A 83 2.36 -10.16 3.25
N LEU A 84 1.04 -9.99 3.03
CA LEU A 84 0.31 -10.74 2.03
C LEU A 84 0.91 -10.54 0.63
N VAL A 85 1.18 -9.29 0.24
CA VAL A 85 1.77 -8.96 -1.06
C VAL A 85 3.23 -9.40 -1.16
N GLU A 86 4.03 -9.12 -0.14
CA GLU A 86 5.45 -9.45 -0.06
C GLU A 86 5.70 -10.95 -0.27
N SER A 87 4.76 -11.82 0.17
CA SER A 87 4.87 -13.26 -0.01
C SER A 87 5.00 -13.71 -1.47
N TYR A 88 4.40 -12.98 -2.43
CA TYR A 88 4.47 -13.28 -3.87
C TYR A 88 5.82 -12.91 -4.50
N PHE A 89 6.58 -12.02 -3.86
CA PHE A 89 7.88 -11.55 -4.37
C PHE A 89 9.06 -12.24 -3.69
N LYS A 90 8.79 -13.19 -2.79
CA LYS A 90 9.82 -14.03 -2.18
C LYS A 90 10.53 -14.85 -3.26
N GLY A 91 11.84 -14.63 -3.42
CA GLY A 91 12.65 -15.32 -4.45
C GLY A 91 12.70 -14.61 -5.80
N VAL A 92 11.88 -13.57 -6.03
CA VAL A 92 11.99 -12.67 -7.18
C VAL A 92 13.16 -11.71 -7.00
N ALA A 93 13.21 -11.07 -5.84
CA ALA A 93 14.29 -10.17 -5.44
C ALA A 93 14.65 -10.39 -3.96
N ARG A 94 15.88 -10.02 -3.59
CA ARG A 94 16.31 -10.02 -2.18
C ARG A 94 15.75 -8.81 -1.43
N ASP A 95 15.68 -7.67 -2.12
CA ASP A 95 15.42 -6.37 -1.52
C ASP A 95 14.13 -5.77 -2.12
N TYR A 96 13.03 -5.95 -1.42
CA TYR A 96 11.72 -5.40 -1.77
C TYR A 96 10.97 -4.97 -0.50
N LYS A 97 10.07 -3.99 -0.64
CA LYS A 97 9.15 -3.60 0.43
C LYS A 97 7.81 -3.20 -0.16
N ALA A 98 6.71 -3.63 0.48
CA ALA A 98 5.36 -3.26 0.08
C ALA A 98 4.75 -2.24 1.05
N SER A 99 3.90 -1.35 0.52
CA SER A 99 2.99 -0.48 1.26
C SER A 99 1.60 -0.67 0.67
N PHE A 100 0.78 -1.49 1.33
CA PHE A 100 -0.58 -1.83 0.89
C PHE A 100 -1.57 -1.62 2.02
N SER A 101 -2.84 -1.41 1.67
CA SER A 101 -3.92 -1.30 2.65
C SER A 101 -5.28 -1.63 2.03
N GLY A 102 -6.23 -1.99 2.89
CA GLY A 102 -7.64 -2.08 2.55
C GLY A 102 -8.44 -0.90 3.10
N ALA A 103 -9.51 -0.53 2.41
CA ALA A 103 -10.50 0.44 2.87
C ALA A 103 -11.92 -0.01 2.48
N SER A 104 -12.91 0.27 3.34
CA SER A 104 -14.32 0.13 2.96
C SER A 104 -14.69 1.22 1.93
N ILE A 105 -15.48 0.86 0.92
CA ILE A 105 -16.02 1.82 -0.04
C ILE A 105 -17.04 2.75 0.60
N SER A 106 -17.22 3.92 0.00
CA SER A 106 -18.31 4.81 0.42
C SER A 106 -19.66 4.14 0.14
N PRO A 107 -20.64 4.23 1.06
CA PRO A 107 -22.00 3.74 0.79
C PRO A 107 -22.67 4.49 -0.37
N LEU A 108 -22.13 5.63 -0.80
CA LEU A 108 -22.60 6.32 -2.01
C LEU A 108 -22.27 5.54 -3.29
N GLU A 109 -21.21 4.74 -3.28
CA GLU A 109 -20.77 3.91 -4.42
C GLU A 109 -21.58 2.61 -4.55
N LEU A 110 -22.52 2.37 -3.64
CA LEU A 110 -23.34 1.15 -3.58
C LEU A 110 -24.81 1.40 -3.95
N PRO A 111 -25.48 0.44 -4.61
CA PRO A 111 -26.93 0.42 -4.72
C PRO A 111 -27.61 0.58 -3.36
N LYS A 112 -28.80 1.21 -3.33
CA LYS A 112 -29.54 1.50 -2.08
C LYS A 112 -29.67 0.29 -1.16
N HIS A 113 -29.96 -0.88 -1.73
CA HIS A 113 -30.16 -2.13 -0.99
C HIS A 113 -28.85 -2.75 -0.46
N GLN A 114 -27.69 -2.30 -0.91
CA GLN A 114 -26.36 -2.80 -0.51
C GLN A 114 -25.58 -1.83 0.38
N LYS A 115 -26.06 -0.60 0.59
CA LYS A 115 -25.35 0.42 1.40
C LYS A 115 -24.98 -0.05 2.81
N TYR A 116 -25.75 -0.98 3.38
CA TYR A 116 -25.45 -1.56 4.70
C TYR A 116 -24.13 -2.34 4.71
N LEU A 117 -23.70 -2.92 3.58
CA LEU A 117 -22.47 -3.70 3.49
C LEU A 117 -21.22 -2.86 3.80
N SER A 118 -21.18 -1.61 3.34
CA SER A 118 -20.08 -0.68 3.68
C SER A 118 -19.99 -0.44 5.20
N LYS A 119 -21.14 -0.33 5.88
CA LYS A 119 -21.20 -0.22 7.35
C LYS A 119 -20.73 -1.50 8.03
N VAL A 120 -21.13 -2.66 7.53
CA VAL A 120 -20.66 -3.96 8.03
C VAL A 120 -19.14 -4.09 7.87
N ALA A 121 -18.58 -3.71 6.72
CA ALA A 121 -17.14 -3.73 6.49
C ALA A 121 -16.38 -2.81 7.44
N LEU A 122 -16.91 -1.62 7.75
CA LEU A 122 -16.33 -0.71 8.74
C LEU A 122 -16.45 -1.26 10.16
N ASP A 123 -17.57 -1.88 10.51
CA ASP A 123 -17.80 -2.49 11.82
C ASP A 123 -16.85 -3.67 12.06
N ASN A 124 -16.69 -4.53 11.06
CA ASN A 124 -15.75 -5.64 11.07
C ASN A 124 -14.31 -5.15 11.30
N LEU A 125 -13.91 -4.05 10.67
CA LEU A 125 -12.57 -3.48 10.86
C LEU A 125 -12.41 -2.79 12.22
N HIS A 126 -13.33 -1.89 12.58
CA HIS A 126 -13.13 -0.96 13.70
C HIS A 126 -13.74 -1.40 15.03
N SER A 127 -14.91 -2.03 14.99
CA SER A 127 -15.62 -2.47 16.20
C SER A 127 -15.21 -3.88 16.58
N GLN A 128 -15.13 -4.80 15.60
CA GLN A 128 -14.74 -6.19 15.84
C GLN A 128 -13.23 -6.42 15.75
N ALA A 129 -12.48 -5.40 15.31
CA ALA A 129 -11.04 -5.48 15.16
C ALA A 129 -10.59 -6.76 14.44
N LEU A 130 -11.24 -7.12 13.32
CA LEU A 130 -10.87 -8.32 12.58
C LEU A 130 -9.47 -8.18 11.95
N PRO A 131 -8.67 -9.27 11.93
CA PRO A 131 -7.46 -9.34 11.12
C PRO A 131 -7.80 -9.31 9.62
N LEU A 132 -6.82 -8.96 8.78
CA LEU A 132 -7.00 -8.76 7.34
C LEU A 132 -7.65 -9.98 6.65
N ASP A 133 -7.21 -11.20 6.94
CA ASP A 133 -7.74 -12.41 6.30
C ASP A 133 -9.24 -12.59 6.56
N LYS A 134 -9.68 -12.36 7.80
CA LYS A 134 -11.09 -12.41 8.20
C LYS A 134 -11.88 -11.23 7.66
N TRP A 135 -11.28 -10.05 7.61
CA TRP A 135 -11.93 -8.88 7.02
C TRP A 135 -12.17 -9.07 5.52
N MET A 136 -11.17 -9.57 4.79
CA MET A 136 -11.29 -9.94 3.38
C MET A 136 -12.41 -10.96 3.19
N GLN A 137 -12.40 -12.07 3.95
CA GLN A 137 -13.43 -13.12 3.84
C GLN A 137 -14.85 -12.62 4.06
N THR A 138 -15.06 -11.65 4.95
CA THR A 138 -16.40 -11.20 5.36
C THR A 138 -16.87 -9.93 4.68
N SER A 139 -15.95 -9.17 4.04
CA SER A 139 -16.21 -7.80 3.61
C SER A 139 -15.73 -7.49 2.19
N HIS A 140 -15.08 -8.44 1.50
CA HIS A 140 -14.41 -8.23 0.20
C HIS A 140 -15.23 -7.43 -0.83
N GLN A 141 -16.53 -7.72 -0.98
CA GLN A 141 -17.43 -7.09 -1.95
C GLN A 141 -17.60 -5.57 -1.76
N THR A 142 -17.15 -5.03 -0.63
CA THR A 142 -17.17 -3.60 -0.32
C THR A 142 -15.81 -3.06 0.07
N MET A 143 -14.74 -3.81 -0.20
CA MET A 143 -13.37 -3.40 0.08
C MET A 143 -12.68 -2.93 -1.19
N LYS A 144 -11.95 -1.81 -1.07
CA LYS A 144 -10.87 -1.42 -1.98
C LYS A 144 -9.58 -1.92 -1.37
N PHE A 145 -8.77 -2.66 -2.14
CA PHE A 145 -7.50 -3.19 -1.66
C PHE A 145 -6.36 -2.78 -2.60
N GLY A 146 -5.28 -2.22 -2.10
CA GLY A 146 -4.18 -1.90 -2.99
C GLY A 146 -3.05 -1.11 -2.36
N GLY A 147 -2.08 -0.81 -3.20
CA GLY A 147 -0.86 -0.13 -2.77
C GLY A 147 0.27 -0.25 -3.77
N THR A 148 1.48 -0.09 -3.26
CA THR A 148 2.70 -0.09 -4.07
C THR A 148 3.76 -1.01 -3.48
N ILE A 149 4.46 -1.74 -4.32
CA ILE A 149 5.69 -2.45 -3.97
C ILE A 149 6.88 -1.81 -4.67
N LYS A 150 7.95 -1.57 -3.90
CA LYS A 150 9.24 -1.13 -4.42
C LYS A 150 10.20 -2.31 -4.41
N ILE A 151 10.80 -2.61 -5.56
CA ILE A 151 11.69 -3.76 -5.75
C ILE A 151 13.03 -3.26 -6.28
N ASN A 152 14.11 -3.57 -5.58
CA ASN A 152 15.47 -3.33 -6.06
C ASN A 152 15.93 -4.55 -6.88
N ILE A 153 15.94 -4.42 -8.21
CA ILE A 153 16.20 -5.50 -9.15
C ILE A 153 16.78 -4.96 -10.46
N LYS A 154 17.74 -5.68 -11.04
CA LYS A 154 18.38 -5.31 -12.30
C LYS A 154 17.46 -5.56 -13.49
N GLU A 155 17.55 -4.68 -14.48
CA GLU A 155 16.86 -4.79 -15.77
C GLU A 155 17.48 -5.91 -16.63
N THR A 156 16.97 -7.14 -16.49
CA THR A 156 17.28 -8.27 -17.37
C THR A 156 15.99 -8.99 -17.79
N PRO A 157 15.96 -9.67 -18.95
CA PRO A 157 14.79 -10.43 -19.38
C PRO A 157 14.29 -11.44 -18.34
N GLU A 158 15.20 -12.18 -17.68
CA GLU A 158 14.86 -13.19 -16.68
C GLU A 158 14.25 -12.56 -15.43
N ASN A 159 14.80 -11.43 -14.97
CA ASN A 159 14.28 -10.71 -13.82
C ASN A 159 12.91 -10.11 -14.11
N ILE A 160 12.72 -9.55 -15.31
CA ILE A 160 11.42 -9.04 -15.74
C ILE A 160 10.40 -10.17 -15.77
N LEU A 161 10.74 -11.33 -16.35
CA LEU A 161 9.84 -12.48 -16.39
C LEU A 161 9.39 -12.91 -14.98
N LYS A 162 10.33 -13.04 -14.04
CA LYS A 162 10.01 -13.37 -12.63
C LYS A 162 9.07 -12.36 -11.99
N VAL A 163 9.24 -11.07 -12.29
CA VAL A 163 8.33 -10.03 -11.82
C VAL A 163 6.95 -10.24 -12.46
N LEU A 164 6.85 -10.40 -13.79
CA LEU A 164 5.58 -10.62 -14.49
C LEU A 164 4.81 -11.82 -13.92
N GLU A 165 5.51 -12.92 -13.62
CA GLU A 165 4.94 -14.12 -13.00
C GLU A 165 4.39 -13.83 -11.59
N ALA A 166 5.17 -13.16 -10.74
CA ALA A 166 4.71 -12.78 -9.40
C ALA A 166 3.51 -11.83 -9.43
N VAL A 167 3.51 -10.87 -10.37
CA VAL A 167 2.36 -9.97 -10.59
C VAL A 167 1.13 -10.74 -11.05
N TYR A 168 1.30 -11.68 -11.98
CA TYR A 168 0.21 -12.52 -12.47
C TYR A 168 -0.44 -13.31 -11.32
N LEU A 169 0.37 -13.95 -10.47
CA LEU A 169 -0.11 -14.69 -9.31
C LEU A 169 -0.84 -13.80 -8.31
N LEU A 170 -0.28 -12.62 -8.01
CA LEU A 170 -0.92 -11.64 -7.13
C LEU A 170 -2.25 -11.15 -7.72
N ASN A 171 -2.28 -10.79 -9.01
CA ASN A 171 -3.48 -10.37 -9.72
C ASN A 171 -4.57 -11.44 -9.65
N HIS A 172 -4.22 -12.70 -9.91
CA HIS A 172 -5.17 -13.81 -9.86
C HIS A 172 -5.74 -14.03 -8.45
N HIS A 173 -4.91 -13.87 -7.41
CA HIS A 173 -5.38 -13.92 -6.03
C HIS A 173 -6.34 -12.77 -5.67
N LEU A 174 -6.00 -11.54 -6.06
CA LEU A 174 -6.86 -10.39 -5.78
C LEU A 174 -8.18 -10.43 -6.57
N LEU A 175 -8.16 -10.99 -7.79
CA LEU A 175 -9.38 -11.27 -8.56
C LEU A 175 -10.24 -12.33 -7.88
N SER A 176 -9.66 -13.43 -7.41
CA SER A 176 -10.42 -14.51 -6.78
C SER A 176 -10.99 -14.11 -5.42
N ALA A 177 -10.40 -13.10 -4.77
CA ALA A 177 -10.93 -12.50 -3.56
C ALA A 177 -12.21 -11.65 -3.81
N ASP A 178 -12.59 -11.38 -5.06
CA ASP A 178 -13.81 -10.65 -5.43
C ASP A 178 -13.96 -9.31 -4.69
N PHE A 179 -12.86 -8.54 -4.67
CA PHE A 179 -12.86 -7.19 -4.11
C PHE A 179 -13.71 -6.24 -4.95
N PHE A 180 -14.32 -5.24 -4.30
CA PHE A 180 -15.00 -4.16 -5.04
C PHE A 180 -14.08 -3.48 -6.05
N SER A 181 -12.82 -3.25 -5.65
CA SER A 181 -11.77 -2.83 -6.57
C SER A 181 -10.42 -3.13 -5.97
N TYR A 182 -9.40 -3.34 -6.81
CA TYR A 182 -8.03 -3.40 -6.32
C TYR A 182 -7.02 -2.67 -7.21
N ALA A 183 -5.85 -2.40 -6.64
CA ALA A 183 -4.75 -1.72 -7.31
C ALA A 183 -3.41 -2.37 -6.94
N ILE A 184 -2.63 -2.73 -7.95
CA ILE A 184 -1.25 -3.21 -7.82
C ILE A 184 -0.35 -2.19 -8.52
N GLY A 185 0.38 -1.40 -7.73
CA GLY A 185 1.48 -0.58 -8.22
C GLY A 185 2.83 -1.25 -7.94
N ILE A 186 3.71 -1.29 -8.92
CA ILE A 186 5.06 -1.82 -8.78
C ILE A 186 6.05 -0.81 -9.31
N GLN A 187 7.12 -0.60 -8.55
CA GLN A 187 8.22 0.25 -8.92
C GLN A 187 9.52 -0.55 -8.89
N LEU A 188 10.13 -0.71 -10.07
CA LEU A 188 11.39 -1.43 -10.24
C LEU A 188 12.54 -0.44 -10.25
N MET A 189 13.48 -0.63 -9.33
CA MET A 189 14.62 0.25 -9.10
C MET A 189 15.92 -0.51 -9.27
N ASP A 190 16.97 0.18 -9.70
CA ASP A 190 18.33 -0.34 -9.75
C ASP A 190 19.20 0.56 -8.85
N LEU A 191 19.11 0.32 -7.54
CA LEU A 191 19.83 1.08 -6.52
C LEU A 191 21.33 0.73 -6.57
N PRO A 192 22.23 1.69 -6.26
CA PRO A 192 23.65 1.39 -6.13
C PRO A 192 23.88 0.34 -5.03
N ALA A 193 25.04 -0.29 -4.98
CA ALA A 193 25.32 -1.34 -3.99
C ALA A 193 25.31 -0.85 -2.53
N LYS A 194 25.56 0.44 -2.29
CA LYS A 194 25.63 1.07 -0.95
C LYS A 194 25.08 2.51 -0.96
N PRO A 195 23.77 2.72 -1.18
CA PRO A 195 23.16 4.03 -1.08
C PRO A 195 23.20 4.51 0.38
N GLN A 196 23.53 5.77 0.59
CA GLN A 196 23.53 6.38 1.93
C GLN A 196 22.13 6.85 2.37
N PHE A 197 21.15 6.79 1.47
CA PHE A 197 19.80 7.34 1.64
C PHE A 197 18.71 6.26 1.77
N VAL A 198 19.09 4.98 1.82
CA VAL A 198 18.16 3.84 1.99
C VAL A 198 18.74 2.88 3.01
N THR A 199 17.88 2.38 3.88
CA THR A 199 18.21 1.30 4.81
C THR A 199 17.98 -0.07 4.15
N PHE A 200 18.93 -0.99 4.30
CA PHE A 200 18.78 -2.40 3.86
C PHE A 200 18.69 -3.37 5.06
N PRO A 201 17.87 -4.43 4.98
CA PRO A 201 16.87 -4.69 3.94
C PRO A 201 15.87 -3.54 3.84
N LEU A 202 15.24 -3.36 2.67
CA LEU A 202 14.36 -2.21 2.43
C LEU A 202 13.32 -2.08 3.56
N SER A 203 13.20 -0.88 4.12
CA SER A 203 12.23 -0.55 5.17
C SER A 203 11.07 0.29 4.62
N TYR A 204 10.02 0.50 5.42
CA TYR A 204 8.90 1.38 5.03
C TYR A 204 9.31 2.83 4.73
N GLU A 205 10.49 3.26 5.21
CA GLU A 205 11.00 4.61 4.97
C GLU A 205 11.21 4.89 3.48
N ILE A 206 11.38 3.86 2.64
CA ILE A 206 11.48 4.01 1.19
C ILE A 206 10.23 4.65 0.56
N PHE A 207 9.09 4.62 1.26
CA PHE A 207 7.84 5.26 0.84
C PHE A 207 7.67 6.69 1.39
N VAL A 208 8.54 7.15 2.29
CA VAL A 208 8.49 8.52 2.85
C VAL A 208 9.32 9.50 2.02
N ARG A 209 9.07 10.81 2.17
CA ARG A 209 9.53 11.84 1.22
C ARG A 209 11.02 11.80 0.88
N GLN A 210 11.93 11.75 1.84
CA GLN A 210 13.38 11.85 1.52
C GLN A 210 13.92 10.60 0.83
N GLN A 211 13.79 9.41 1.43
CA GLN A 211 14.25 8.17 0.79
C GLN A 211 13.42 7.87 -0.47
N GLY A 212 12.14 8.17 -0.46
CA GLY A 212 11.23 8.04 -1.60
C GLY A 212 11.70 8.88 -2.79
N TRP A 213 12.01 10.16 -2.60
CA TRP A 213 12.50 11.02 -3.69
C TRP A 213 13.86 10.56 -4.22
N GLU A 214 14.76 10.14 -3.33
CA GLU A 214 16.09 9.65 -3.73
C GLU A 214 16.05 8.26 -4.37
N THR A 215 15.08 7.41 -4.05
CA THR A 215 14.90 6.10 -4.70
C THR A 215 14.14 6.19 -6.02
N ASN A 216 13.16 7.09 -6.13
CA ASN A 216 12.41 7.37 -7.35
C ASN A 216 13.31 7.68 -8.54
N LYS A 217 14.41 8.35 -8.24
CA LYS A 217 15.54 8.55 -9.11
C LYS A 217 16.00 7.23 -9.77
N TYR A 218 16.26 6.17 -9.03
CA TYR A 218 16.78 4.91 -9.59
C TYR A 218 15.71 4.01 -10.23
N THR A 219 14.48 4.51 -10.37
CA THR A 219 13.40 3.74 -11.01
C THR A 219 13.64 3.64 -12.50
N TRP A 220 13.53 2.42 -13.02
CA TRP A 220 13.69 2.16 -14.45
C TRP A 220 12.44 1.54 -15.09
N ALA A 221 11.51 1.03 -14.29
CA ALA A 221 10.21 0.60 -14.79
C ALA A 221 9.13 0.65 -13.71
N ILE A 222 7.89 0.65 -14.16
CA ILE A 222 6.69 0.52 -13.33
C ILE A 222 5.74 -0.52 -13.94
N ILE A 223 4.94 -1.14 -13.08
CA ILE A 223 3.80 -1.97 -13.49
C ILE A 223 2.60 -1.49 -12.69
N ASP A 224 1.50 -1.24 -13.37
CA ASP A 224 0.31 -0.67 -12.78
C ASP A 224 -0.93 -1.42 -13.26
N ILE A 225 -1.56 -2.17 -12.36
CA ILE A 225 -2.79 -2.93 -12.64
C ILE A 225 -3.88 -2.43 -11.71
N TYR A 226 -5.00 -2.04 -12.31
CA TYR A 226 -6.16 -1.54 -11.60
C TYR A 226 -7.41 -2.30 -12.01
N GLU A 227 -8.06 -2.94 -11.04
CA GLU A 227 -9.35 -3.56 -11.21
C GLU A 227 -10.41 -2.65 -10.60
N CYS A 228 -11.09 -1.91 -11.46
CA CYS A 228 -12.24 -1.11 -11.09
C CYS A 228 -13.56 -1.81 -11.45
N THR A 229 -14.53 -1.79 -10.54
CA THR A 229 -15.90 -2.22 -10.81
C THR A 229 -16.75 -1.09 -11.39
N ILE A 230 -17.59 -1.43 -12.37
CA ILE A 230 -18.61 -0.53 -12.92
C ILE A 230 -19.82 -0.55 -11.99
N ASN A 231 -20.15 0.59 -11.39
CA ASN A 231 -21.24 0.70 -10.42
C ASN A 231 -22.25 1.83 -10.73
N GLY A 232 -22.17 2.46 -11.91
CA GLY A 232 -23.07 3.53 -12.36
C GLY A 232 -22.96 4.87 -11.61
N VAL A 233 -22.36 4.87 -10.41
CA VAL A 233 -22.13 6.06 -9.58
C VAL A 233 -20.78 6.70 -9.90
N LYS A 234 -19.74 5.88 -10.00
CA LYS A 234 -18.38 6.36 -10.27
C LYS A 234 -18.23 6.61 -11.76
N ARG A 235 -18.04 7.88 -12.16
CA ARG A 235 -17.90 8.30 -13.56
C ARG A 235 -16.51 8.01 -14.13
N GLU A 236 -15.50 8.02 -13.28
CA GLU A 236 -14.09 7.88 -13.66
C GLU A 236 -13.36 6.87 -12.76
N CYS A 237 -12.45 6.11 -13.34
CA CYS A 237 -11.42 5.35 -12.64
C CYS A 237 -10.05 5.90 -13.03
N TYR A 238 -9.34 6.47 -12.06
CA TYR A 238 -7.96 6.95 -12.22
C TYR A 238 -7.77 7.95 -13.38
N GLY A 239 -8.67 8.94 -13.49
CA GLY A 239 -8.65 9.94 -14.56
C GLY A 239 -9.15 9.45 -15.92
N GLN A 240 -9.53 8.18 -16.02
CA GLN A 240 -10.13 7.57 -17.21
C GLN A 240 -11.62 7.31 -16.99
N PRO A 241 -12.48 7.30 -18.03
CA PRO A 241 -13.88 6.94 -17.88
C PRO A 241 -14.07 5.55 -17.27
N ASN A 242 -15.04 5.38 -16.35
CA ASN A 242 -15.37 4.08 -15.75
C ASN A 242 -16.22 3.22 -16.70
N ILE A 243 -15.63 2.82 -17.82
CA ILE A 243 -16.23 1.96 -18.87
C ILE A 243 -15.54 0.60 -18.91
N PRO A 244 -16.18 -0.47 -19.43
CA PRO A 244 -15.62 -1.84 -19.42
C PRO A 244 -14.22 -2.01 -20.03
N LYS A 245 -13.77 -1.07 -20.86
CA LYS A 245 -12.41 -1.07 -21.42
C LYS A 245 -11.34 -0.72 -20.37
N TYR A 246 -11.64 0.23 -19.49
CA TYR A 246 -10.71 0.75 -18.47
C TYR A 246 -11.06 0.24 -17.06
N ALA A 247 -12.29 -0.21 -16.88
CA ALA A 247 -12.75 -0.97 -15.74
C ALA A 247 -12.46 -2.45 -16.00
N ASN A 248 -12.03 -3.18 -14.99
CA ASN A 248 -11.73 -4.60 -15.06
C ASN A 248 -10.48 -5.03 -15.87
N ILE A 249 -9.42 -4.22 -15.90
CA ILE A 249 -8.17 -4.57 -16.61
C ILE A 249 -7.57 -5.88 -16.08
N GLY A 250 -7.63 -6.11 -14.77
CA GLY A 250 -7.12 -7.32 -14.13
C GLY A 250 -7.77 -8.58 -14.69
N LYS A 251 -9.07 -8.55 -15.01
CA LYS A 251 -9.79 -9.70 -15.62
C LYS A 251 -9.24 -10.12 -16.99
N ASN A 252 -8.56 -9.23 -17.71
CA ASN A 252 -7.99 -9.53 -19.02
C ASN A 252 -6.60 -10.18 -18.95
N ILE A 253 -5.99 -10.24 -17.77
CA ILE A 253 -4.68 -10.85 -17.56
C ILE A 253 -4.87 -12.37 -17.37
N LYS A 254 -4.47 -13.18 -18.35
CA LYS A 254 -4.61 -14.65 -18.36
C LYS A 254 -3.27 -15.39 -18.27
N SER A 255 -2.17 -14.67 -18.40
CA SER A 255 -0.81 -15.19 -18.35
C SER A 255 0.18 -14.12 -17.85
N PRO A 256 1.41 -14.51 -17.43
CA PRO A 256 2.48 -13.56 -17.15
C PRO A 256 2.76 -12.61 -18.33
N LEU A 257 2.62 -13.07 -19.57
CA LEU A 257 2.85 -12.21 -20.74
C LEU A 257 1.77 -11.13 -20.91
N ASP A 258 0.55 -11.33 -20.42
CA ASP A 258 -0.48 -10.29 -20.47
C ASP A 258 -0.16 -9.13 -19.52
N VAL A 259 0.58 -9.40 -18.43
CA VAL A 259 1.08 -8.35 -17.52
C VAL A 259 2.02 -7.38 -18.26
N ALA A 260 2.74 -7.85 -19.28
CA ALA A 260 3.70 -7.04 -20.03
C ALA A 260 3.05 -5.82 -20.70
N GLN A 261 1.75 -5.85 -20.98
CA GLN A 261 1.00 -4.73 -21.55
C GLN A 261 0.89 -3.54 -20.57
N TYR A 262 1.05 -3.81 -19.27
CA TYR A 262 0.99 -2.82 -18.19
C TYR A 262 2.38 -2.47 -17.63
N PHE A 263 3.43 -3.04 -18.22
CA PHE A 263 4.82 -2.79 -17.87
C PHE A 263 5.37 -1.63 -18.69
N LYS A 264 5.83 -0.58 -18.02
CA LYS A 264 6.31 0.64 -18.66
C LYS A 264 7.72 1.01 -18.22
N PHE A 265 8.61 1.19 -19.17
CA PHE A 265 9.96 1.69 -18.91
C PHE A 265 9.95 3.18 -18.60
N ILE A 266 10.69 3.56 -17.56
CA ILE A 266 10.93 4.94 -17.16
C ILE A 266 12.31 5.37 -17.66
N PRO A 267 12.41 6.43 -18.49
CA PRO A 267 13.69 6.86 -18.99
C PRO A 267 14.57 7.43 -17.86
N ARG A 268 15.85 7.06 -17.85
CA ARG A 268 16.81 7.33 -16.76
C ARG A 268 17.50 8.70 -16.81
N LYS A 269 17.24 9.52 -17.83
CA LYS A 269 17.78 10.90 -17.96
C LYS A 269 16.91 11.90 -17.19
N PRO A 270 17.42 13.07 -16.73
CA PRO A 270 16.65 14.15 -16.06
C PRO A 270 15.82 15.02 -17.03
N ALA A 271 14.73 15.62 -16.52
CA ALA A 271 13.75 16.38 -17.27
C ALA A 271 14.01 17.87 -17.02
N LYS A 272 14.00 18.68 -18.07
CA LYS A 272 14.21 20.12 -17.93
C LYS A 272 13.02 20.76 -17.19
N TYR A 273 13.34 21.64 -16.23
CA TYR A 273 12.41 22.29 -15.30
C TYR A 273 11.24 23.02 -15.99
N ASP A 274 11.47 23.57 -17.19
CA ASP A 274 10.49 24.33 -17.97
C ASP A 274 9.25 23.53 -18.40
N SER A 275 9.29 22.20 -18.31
CA SER A 275 8.16 21.30 -18.64
C SER A 275 7.20 21.02 -17.48
N LEU A 276 7.43 21.61 -16.30
CA LEU A 276 6.74 21.24 -15.06
C LEU A 276 5.59 22.17 -14.68
N VAL A 277 5.43 23.31 -15.36
CA VAL A 277 4.53 24.36 -14.86
C VAL A 277 3.06 24.11 -15.23
N TYR A 278 2.67 23.75 -16.48
CA TYR A 278 1.26 23.38 -16.81
C TYR A 278 1.10 22.53 -18.10
N GLY A 279 1.44 21.21 -18.06
CA GLY A 279 1.11 20.14 -19.05
C GLY A 279 2.33 19.54 -19.77
N GLU A 280 2.55 18.22 -19.99
CA GLU A 280 1.77 16.97 -20.17
C GLU A 280 1.35 16.18 -18.89
N GLN A 281 0.18 15.52 -18.90
CA GLN A 281 -0.34 14.64 -17.83
C GLN A 281 -0.67 13.20 -18.31
N ASP A 282 -0.31 12.20 -17.51
CA ASP A 282 -1.23 11.51 -16.59
C ASP A 282 -0.43 11.22 -15.29
N SER A 283 -1.06 11.08 -14.12
CA SER A 283 -0.36 11.25 -12.83
C SER A 283 0.38 9.99 -12.35
N TRP A 284 1.70 9.95 -12.58
CA TRP A 284 2.66 8.94 -12.13
C TRP A 284 3.58 9.56 -11.06
N VAL A 285 3.40 9.23 -9.78
CA VAL A 285 4.10 9.87 -8.63
C VAL A 285 5.55 9.39 -8.54
N ILE A 286 6.38 9.80 -9.49
CA ILE A 286 7.83 9.69 -9.47
C ILE A 286 8.34 11.02 -9.99
N THR A 287 9.11 11.74 -9.17
CA THR A 287 9.86 12.96 -9.54
C THR A 287 10.44 12.78 -10.93
N ARG A 288 9.86 13.44 -11.93
CA ARG A 288 10.00 13.05 -13.34
C ARG A 288 11.47 13.13 -13.73
N ARG A 289 12.09 11.98 -13.90
CA ARG A 289 13.39 11.89 -14.55
C ARG A 289 13.21 12.26 -16.03
N ALA A 290 12.21 11.85 -16.80
CA ALA A 290 12.11 12.27 -18.21
C ALA A 290 10.72 12.75 -18.63
N LYS A 291 10.59 13.23 -19.89
CA LYS A 291 9.29 13.50 -20.52
C LYS A 291 8.50 12.21 -20.67
N LEU A 292 7.17 12.30 -20.56
CA LEU A 292 6.28 11.14 -20.69
C LEU A 292 6.38 10.50 -22.07
N SER A 293 6.51 11.33 -23.12
CA SER A 293 6.71 10.92 -24.52
C SER A 293 7.86 9.94 -24.73
N ASP A 294 8.84 9.92 -23.82
CA ASP A 294 10.06 9.14 -23.97
C ASP A 294 9.93 7.73 -23.35
N SER A 295 8.85 7.48 -22.61
CA SER A 295 8.55 6.16 -22.02
C SER A 295 8.10 5.17 -23.09
N LYS A 296 8.41 3.88 -22.87
CA LYS A 296 8.05 2.79 -23.79
C LYS A 296 7.37 1.66 -23.02
N TRP A 297 6.31 1.09 -23.58
CA TRP A 297 5.73 -0.14 -23.05
C TRP A 297 6.66 -1.31 -23.35
N LEU A 298 6.71 -2.30 -22.46
CA LEU A 298 7.57 -3.47 -22.64
C LEU A 298 7.32 -4.13 -23.99
N ILE A 299 6.04 -4.31 -24.34
CA ILE A 299 5.58 -4.94 -25.58
C ILE A 299 6.12 -4.28 -26.86
N ASP A 300 6.50 -3.00 -26.79
CA ASP A 300 7.03 -2.23 -27.92
C ASP A 300 8.56 -2.24 -27.99
N THR A 301 9.23 -3.13 -27.23
CA THR A 301 10.69 -3.22 -27.15
C THR A 301 11.22 -4.59 -27.58
N PRO A 302 12.45 -4.68 -28.10
CA PRO A 302 13.11 -5.97 -28.38
C PRO A 302 13.20 -6.89 -27.16
N MET A 303 13.21 -6.32 -25.95
CA MET A 303 13.27 -7.06 -24.69
C MET A 303 12.05 -7.96 -24.49
N TYR A 304 10.86 -7.55 -24.98
CA TYR A 304 9.67 -8.37 -24.89
C TYR A 304 9.80 -9.68 -25.66
N GLN A 305 10.43 -9.67 -26.84
CA GLN A 305 10.65 -10.90 -27.60
C GLN A 305 11.60 -11.84 -26.86
N GLN A 306 12.65 -11.32 -26.23
CA GLN A 306 13.56 -12.13 -25.40
C GLN A 306 12.82 -12.79 -24.22
N ILE A 307 11.93 -12.04 -23.56
CA ILE A 307 11.11 -12.56 -22.46
C ILE A 307 10.16 -13.66 -22.95
N LYS A 308 9.49 -13.46 -24.09
CA LYS A 308 8.62 -14.48 -24.71
C LYS A 308 9.40 -15.75 -25.03
N ASP A 309 10.60 -15.62 -25.57
CA ASP A 309 11.44 -16.75 -25.93
C ASP A 309 11.91 -17.53 -24.69
N ILE A 310 12.13 -16.85 -23.56
CA ILE A 310 12.43 -17.50 -22.27
C ILE A 310 11.18 -18.20 -21.73
N TYR A 311 10.03 -17.53 -21.71
CA TYR A 311 8.77 -18.07 -21.20
C TYR A 311 8.32 -19.33 -21.96
N ASN A 312 8.43 -19.34 -23.28
CA ASN A 312 8.01 -20.47 -24.12
C ASN A 312 8.94 -21.71 -24.03
N LYS A 313 10.11 -21.59 -23.39
CA LYS A 313 11.06 -22.70 -23.21
C LYS A 313 10.89 -23.43 -21.88
N GLN A 314 10.08 -22.90 -20.98
CA GLN A 314 9.73 -23.51 -19.69
C GLN A 314 8.50 -24.42 -19.86
#